data_AF-A0A975VJX9-F1
#
_entry.id   AF-A0A975VJX9-F1
#
_cell.length_a   1.000
_cell.length_b   1.000
_cell.length_c   1.000
_cell.angle_alpha   90.00
_cell.angle_beta   90.00
_cell.angle_gamma   90.00
#
_symmetry.space_group_name_H-M   'P 1'
#
loop_
_entity.id
_entity.type
_entity.pdbx_description
1 polymer ?
#
loop_
_entity_poly.entity_id
_entity_poly.type
_entity_poly.pdbx_seq_one_letter_code
_entity_poly.pdbx_strand_id
1 'polypeptide(L)'
;MKYASAISAAALAALPCAAFSQAVTIADMNAQDPCRAEVSKFEQAIGFVRQNQGNQAAQDLKEKLLPAKLENELLFKEGYCGLARYLRDKKLNR
;
A
#
# COMPACT_ATOMS: atom_id res chain seq x y z
N MET A 1 43.29 37.99 4.90
CA MET A 1 43.35 37.75 6.36
C MET A 1 42.49 38.82 7.04
N LYS A 2 41.70 38.45 8.07
CA LYS A 2 40.47 39.10 8.62
C LYS A 2 39.24 38.41 8.01
N TYR A 3 38.41 37.71 8.78
CA TYR A 3 37.69 38.21 9.95
C TYR A 3 37.72 37.24 11.14
N ALA A 4 37.90 37.82 12.32
CA ALA A 4 37.73 37.20 13.62
C ALA A 4 36.44 37.73 14.26
N SER A 5 35.92 36.92 15.20
CA SER A 5 34.89 37.27 16.19
C SER A 5 33.44 37.24 15.66
N ALA A 6 32.43 36.77 16.39
CA ALA A 6 32.32 36.47 17.81
C ALA A 6 31.28 35.37 18.06
N ILE A 7 31.54 34.60 19.11
CA ILE A 7 30.59 33.70 19.76
C ILE A 7 29.65 34.58 20.58
N SER A 8 28.34 34.51 20.34
CA SER A 8 27.32 35.05 21.23
C SER A 8 26.46 33.91 21.77
N ALA A 9 26.41 33.87 23.09
CA ALA A 9 25.68 32.90 23.89
C ALA A 9 24.22 33.31 24.13
N ALA A 10 23.44 32.27 24.41
CA ALA A 10 22.33 32.24 25.37
C ALA A 10 20.95 32.81 24.97
N ALA A 11 19.99 31.87 24.97
CA ALA A 11 18.83 31.83 25.88
C ALA A 11 17.42 32.07 25.30
N LEU A 12 16.60 31.02 25.49
CA LEU A 12 15.17 31.02 25.89
C LEU A 12 14.12 31.54 24.89
N ALA A 13 13.30 30.63 24.35
CA ALA A 13 11.87 30.56 24.68
C ALA A 13 11.10 29.52 23.83
N ALA A 14 10.43 28.60 24.54
CA ALA A 14 9.09 28.07 24.28
C ALA A 14 8.69 27.58 22.87
N LEU A 15 8.60 26.25 22.72
CA LEU A 15 7.46 25.60 22.05
C LEU A 15 6.15 26.01 22.77
N PRO A 16 4.97 26.08 22.13
CA PRO A 16 4.52 25.17 21.06
C PRO A 16 3.67 25.81 19.95
N CYS A 17 3.61 25.14 18.80
CA CYS A 17 2.37 24.78 18.12
C CYS A 17 2.79 24.04 16.86
N ALA A 18 2.85 22.71 16.97
CA ALA A 18 2.69 21.86 15.81
C ALA A 18 1.27 22.10 15.29
N ALA A 19 1.11 23.13 14.45
CA ALA A 19 0.01 23.18 13.52
C ALA A 19 0.25 22.03 12.55
N PHE A 20 -0.28 20.85 12.89
CA PHE A 20 -0.61 19.84 11.90
C PHE A 20 -1.71 20.45 11.02
N SER A 21 -1.30 21.33 10.11
CA SER A 21 -2.04 21.60 8.90
C SER A 21 -2.05 20.29 8.15
N GLN A 22 -3.08 19.47 8.38
CA GLN A 22 -3.47 18.41 7.50
C GLN A 22 -3.94 19.08 6.21
N ALA A 23 -2.98 19.57 5.43
CA ALA A 23 -3.16 19.76 4.02
C ALA A 23 -3.50 18.38 3.49
N VAL A 24 -4.79 18.11 3.36
CA VAL A 24 -5.32 17.00 2.58
C VAL A 24 -4.78 17.23 1.17
N THR A 25 -3.60 16.68 0.91
CA THR A 25 -3.00 16.66 -0.39
C THR A 25 -3.87 15.77 -1.23
N ILE A 26 -4.61 16.39 -2.15
CA ILE A 26 -5.41 15.73 -3.20
C ILE A 26 -4.52 14.84 -4.10
N ALA A 27 -3.19 14.89 -3.92
CA ALA A 27 -2.21 13.96 -4.48
C ALA A 27 -2.17 12.55 -3.81
N ASP A 28 -2.85 12.35 -2.67
CA ASP A 28 -2.87 11.06 -1.94
C ASP A 28 -4.03 10.14 -2.36
N MET A 29 -4.87 10.56 -3.32
CA MET A 29 -5.97 9.72 -3.82
C MET A 29 -5.50 8.52 -4.68
N ASN A 30 -4.23 8.48 -5.08
CA ASN A 30 -3.62 7.37 -5.84
C ASN A 30 -2.54 6.59 -5.06
N ALA A 31 -2.05 7.10 -3.93
CA ALA A 31 -0.86 6.56 -3.27
C ALA A 31 -1.16 5.44 -2.26
N GLN A 32 -2.35 5.39 -1.66
CA GLN A 32 -2.55 4.51 -0.51
C GLN A 32 -3.99 3.98 -0.41
N ASP A 33 -4.48 3.26 -1.43
CA ASP A 33 -5.63 2.39 -1.21
C ASP A 33 -5.12 1.09 -0.53
N PRO A 34 -5.26 0.94 0.80
CA PRO A 34 -4.69 -0.20 1.53
C PRO A 34 -5.24 -1.53 1.00
N CYS A 35 -6.42 -1.51 0.39
CA CYS A 35 -7.05 -2.69 -0.19
C CYS A 35 -6.33 -3.13 -1.48
N ARG A 36 -5.90 -2.19 -2.31
CA ARG A 36 -5.11 -2.50 -3.52
C ARG A 36 -3.74 -3.09 -3.17
N ALA A 37 -3.13 -2.62 -2.08
CA ALA A 37 -1.87 -3.19 -1.59
C ALA A 37 -2.01 -4.68 -1.24
N GLU A 38 -3.12 -5.07 -0.62
CA GLU A 38 -3.38 -6.49 -0.30
C GLU A 38 -3.63 -7.34 -1.55
N VAL A 39 -4.36 -6.81 -2.54
CA VAL A 39 -4.53 -7.47 -3.84
C VAL A 39 -3.18 -7.64 -4.55
N SER A 40 -2.33 -6.62 -4.51
CA SER A 40 -1.01 -6.66 -5.14
C SER A 40 -0.12 -7.78 -4.59
N LYS A 41 -0.15 -8.07 -3.28
CA LYS A 41 0.61 -9.18 -2.69
C LYS A 41 0.20 -10.54 -3.27
N PHE A 42 -1.11 -10.77 -3.39
CA PHE A 42 -1.62 -11.98 -4.03
C PHE A 42 -1.17 -12.08 -5.50
N GLU A 43 -1.26 -10.99 -6.26
CA GLU A 43 -0.82 -10.97 -7.65
C GLU A 43 0.69 -11.19 -7.80
N GLN A 44 1.50 -10.67 -6.88
CA GLN A 44 2.94 -10.94 -6.83
C GLN A 44 3.22 -12.42 -6.59
N ALA A 45 2.50 -13.06 -5.67
CA ALA A 45 2.63 -14.50 -5.42
C ALA A 45 2.25 -15.35 -6.65
N ILE A 46 1.15 -15.02 -7.33
CA ILE A 46 0.78 -15.66 -8.60
C ILE A 46 1.84 -15.38 -9.68
N GLY A 47 2.40 -14.16 -9.72
CA GLY A 47 3.49 -13.78 -10.60
C GLY A 47 4.77 -14.61 -10.37
N PHE A 48 5.11 -14.91 -9.12
CA PHE A 48 6.22 -15.78 -8.77
C PHE A 48 5.98 -17.21 -9.26
N VAL A 49 4.78 -17.75 -9.05
CA VAL A 49 4.42 -19.08 -9.57
C VAL A 49 4.51 -19.11 -11.09
N ARG A 50 4.05 -18.07 -11.78
CA ARG A 50 4.16 -17.96 -13.24
C ARG A 50 5.61 -18.01 -13.71
N GLN A 51 6.52 -17.33 -13.01
CA GLN A 51 7.94 -17.32 -13.35
C GLN A 51 8.62 -18.67 -13.11
N ASN A 52 8.23 -19.41 -12.06
CA ASN A 52 8.91 -20.65 -11.66
C ASN A 52 8.26 -21.93 -12.23
N GLN A 53 6.95 -21.93 -12.41
CA GLN A 53 6.13 -23.10 -12.77
C GLN A 53 5.39 -22.91 -14.10
N GLY A 54 5.47 -21.73 -14.71
CA GLY A 54 4.86 -21.42 -15.99
C GLY A 54 3.44 -20.86 -15.89
N ASN A 55 2.94 -20.38 -17.04
CA ASN A 55 1.70 -19.63 -17.11
C ASN A 55 0.47 -20.46 -16.73
N GLN A 56 0.42 -21.73 -17.14
CA GLN A 56 -0.70 -22.61 -16.85
C GLN A 56 -0.83 -22.91 -15.35
N ALA A 57 0.27 -23.21 -14.66
CA ALA A 57 0.27 -23.45 -13.23
C ALA A 57 -0.21 -22.23 -12.43
N ALA A 58 0.19 -21.02 -12.84
CA ALA A 58 -0.26 -19.78 -12.23
C ALA A 58 -1.74 -19.50 -12.47
N GLN A 59 -2.25 -19.79 -13.68
CA GLN A 59 -3.68 -19.65 -13.99
C GLN A 59 -4.52 -20.64 -13.19
N ASP A 60 -4.13 -21.93 -13.17
CA ASP A 60 -4.84 -22.95 -12.40
C ASP A 60 -4.85 -22.64 -10.91
N LEU A 61 -3.74 -22.12 -10.38
CA LEU A 61 -3.66 -21.70 -8.99
C LEU A 61 -4.54 -20.46 -8.72
N LYS A 62 -4.50 -19.45 -9.60
CA LYS A 62 -5.35 -18.27 -9.46
C LYS A 62 -6.82 -18.66 -9.49
N GLU A 63 -7.25 -19.49 -10.44
CA GLU A 63 -8.64 -19.92 -10.57
C GLU A 63 -9.11 -20.75 -9.36
N LYS A 64 -8.24 -21.58 -8.76
CA LYS A 64 -8.56 -22.34 -7.54
C LYS A 64 -8.72 -21.46 -6.30
N LEU A 65 -7.89 -20.43 -6.16
CA LEU A 65 -7.86 -19.58 -4.96
C LEU A 65 -8.84 -18.40 -5.04
N LEU A 66 -8.91 -17.79 -6.22
CA LEU A 66 -9.72 -16.62 -6.54
C LEU A 66 -10.29 -16.78 -7.96
N PRO A 67 -11.39 -17.53 -8.13
CA PRO A 67 -12.03 -17.72 -9.42
C PRO A 67 -12.40 -16.39 -10.06
N ALA A 68 -12.22 -16.26 -11.38
CA ALA A 68 -12.48 -15.00 -12.09
C ALA A 68 -13.90 -14.47 -11.86
N LYS A 69 -14.90 -15.36 -11.75
CA LYS A 69 -16.29 -14.98 -11.44
C LYS A 69 -16.42 -14.33 -10.07
N LEU A 70 -15.76 -14.90 -9.05
CA LEU A 70 -15.78 -14.38 -7.69
C LEU A 70 -15.02 -13.05 -7.60
N GLU A 71 -13.86 -12.95 -8.27
CA GLU A 71 -13.09 -11.70 -8.35
C GLU A 71 -13.95 -10.57 -8.91
N ASN A 72 -14.63 -10.81 -10.04
CA ASN A 72 -15.52 -9.83 -10.66
C ASN A 72 -16.73 -9.49 -9.78
N GLU A 73 -17.33 -10.48 -9.12
CA GLU A 73 -18.46 -10.26 -8.21
C GLU A 73 -18.06 -9.38 -7.01
N LEU A 74 -16.91 -9.66 -6.38
CA LEU A 74 -16.38 -8.88 -5.27
C LEU A 74 -16.00 -7.47 -5.70
N LEU A 75 -15.32 -7.33 -6.84
CA LEU A 75 -14.95 -6.02 -7.38
C LEU A 75 -16.20 -5.19 -7.74
N PHE A 76 -17.25 -5.82 -8.28
CA PHE A 76 -18.48 -5.12 -8.65
C PHE A 76 -19.32 -4.72 -7.42
N LYS A 77 -19.43 -5.59 -6.43
CA LYS A 77 -20.28 -5.34 -5.23
C LYS A 77 -19.58 -4.47 -4.19
N GLU A 78 -18.30 -4.71 -3.95
CA GLU A 78 -17.56 -4.20 -2.79
C GLU A 78 -16.24 -3.52 -3.16
N GLY A 79 -15.89 -3.49 -4.45
CA GLY A 79 -14.64 -2.93 -4.93
C GLY A 79 -13.40 -3.70 -4.47
N TYR A 80 -12.24 -3.03 -4.55
CA TYR A 80 -10.95 -3.62 -4.15
C TYR A 80 -10.91 -4.00 -2.66
N CYS A 81 -11.71 -3.35 -1.82
CA CYS A 81 -11.76 -3.64 -0.39
C CYS A 81 -12.49 -4.92 -0.03
N GLY A 82 -13.58 -5.26 -0.73
CA GLY A 82 -14.22 -6.57 -0.58
C GLY A 82 -13.31 -7.70 -1.05
N LEU A 83 -12.61 -7.46 -2.17
CA LEU A 83 -11.60 -8.40 -2.65
C LEU A 83 -10.45 -8.59 -1.65
N ALA A 84 -9.90 -7.50 -1.12
CA ALA A 84 -8.85 -7.54 -0.09
C ALA A 84 -9.31 -8.23 1.20
N ARG A 85 -10.58 -8.08 1.59
CA ARG A 85 -11.16 -8.80 2.72
C ARG A 85 -11.19 -10.30 2.45
N TYR A 86 -11.71 -10.72 1.30
CA TYR A 86 -11.70 -12.13 0.90
C TYR A 86 -10.28 -12.72 0.92
N LEU A 87 -9.30 -12.00 0.35
CA LEU A 87 -7.91 -12.43 0.33
C LEU A 87 -7.33 -12.57 1.74
N ARG A 88 -7.65 -11.64 2.66
CA ARG A 88 -7.23 -11.73 4.08
C ARG A 88 -7.86 -12.92 4.80
N ASP A 89 -9.16 -13.11 4.63
CA ASP A 89 -9.91 -14.20 5.27
C ASP A 89 -9.39 -15.57 4.81
N LYS A 90 -8.98 -15.66 3.54
CA LYS A 90 -8.36 -16.85 2.94
C LYS A 90 -6.84 -16.92 3.10
N LYS A 91 -6.20 -15.91 3.72
CA LYS A 91 -4.74 -15.79 3.91
C LYS A 91 -3.93 -15.89 2.61
N LEU A 92 -4.47 -15.32 1.53
CA LEU A 92 -3.88 -15.36 0.18
C LEU A 92 -2.96 -14.16 -0.12
N ASN A 93 -2.83 -13.23 0.82
CA ASN A 93 -2.12 -11.96 0.69
C ASN A 93 -0.88 -11.87 1.59
N ARG A 94 -0.22 -13.00 1.86
CA ARG A 94 0.96 -13.09 2.73
C ARG A 94 2.25 -13.22 1.95
#